data_AF-A0A015LDF4-F1
#
_entry.id   AF-A0A015LDF4-F1
#
_cell.length_a   1.000
_cell.length_b   1.000
_cell.length_c   1.000
_cell.angle_alpha   90.00
_cell.angle_beta   90.00
_cell.angle_gamma   90.00
#
_symmetry.space_group_name_H-M   'P 1'
#
loop_
_entity.id
_entity.type
_entity.pdbx_description
1 polymer ?
#
loop_
_entity_poly.entity_id
_entity_poly.type
_entity_poly.pdbx_seq_one_letter_code
_entity_poly.pdbx_strand_id
1 'polypeptide(L)'
;MVRKKGPVWDHFEILNNAVNSHPHVRCKYCPKEYKRAVPKRMQFHLDKNCAQAPNSTKSQSNMEKSLNLSLSKVLSPYNLSNRETDDIDLSPEDLHHLGYCYQRGIGTEKNEVKAFQLYKVAANKGLVISINNLGYCYQHGIGTEKDEVKAFGLYREAAEKGCVESMRNLGYLYQNGIGTEKNEIKAFKLYKEADEKAILMQCVNLENVINMG
;
A
#
# COMPACT_ATOMS: atom_id res chain seq x y z
N MET A 1 -17.48 -10.22 -36.19
CA MET A 1 -17.06 -9.26 -35.14
C MET A 1 -16.56 -10.02 -33.92
N VAL A 2 -15.26 -9.99 -33.63
CA VAL A 2 -14.70 -10.60 -32.41
C VAL A 2 -15.06 -9.70 -31.23
N ARG A 3 -15.84 -10.22 -30.27
CA ARG A 3 -16.13 -9.49 -29.02
C ARG A 3 -14.82 -9.27 -28.27
N LYS A 4 -14.50 -8.01 -27.91
CA LYS A 4 -13.33 -7.70 -27.06
C LYS A 4 -13.48 -8.40 -25.71
N LYS A 5 -12.41 -9.06 -25.26
CA LYS A 5 -12.33 -9.68 -23.94
C LYS A 5 -12.24 -8.57 -22.87
N GLY A 6 -12.94 -8.75 -21.76
CA GLY A 6 -12.93 -7.79 -20.64
C GLY A 6 -11.68 -7.91 -19.75
N PRO A 7 -11.54 -7.05 -18.72
CA PRO A 7 -10.33 -6.98 -17.87
C PRO A 7 -9.97 -8.30 -17.17
N VAL A 8 -10.97 -9.09 -16.78
CA VAL A 8 -10.76 -10.37 -16.09
C VAL A 8 -9.86 -11.34 -16.87
N TRP A 9 -9.78 -11.20 -18.20
CA TRP A 9 -9.00 -12.08 -19.05
C TRP A 9 -7.48 -11.86 -18.90
N ASP A 10 -7.04 -10.69 -18.43
CA ASP A 10 -5.62 -10.39 -18.24
C ASP A 10 -4.96 -11.28 -17.17
N HIS A 11 -5.78 -11.88 -16.31
CA HIS A 11 -5.37 -12.76 -15.21
C HIS A 11 -5.36 -14.26 -15.58
N PHE A 12 -5.65 -14.59 -16.85
CA PHE A 12 -5.77 -15.97 -17.30
C PHE A 12 -4.99 -16.24 -18.59
N GLU A 13 -4.44 -17.44 -18.70
CA GLU A 13 -3.80 -17.98 -19.90
C GLU A 13 -4.78 -18.87 -20.66
N ILE A 14 -4.79 -18.79 -21.99
CA ILE A 14 -5.67 -19.60 -22.84
C ILE A 14 -4.92 -20.87 -23.25
N LEU A 15 -5.49 -22.02 -22.94
CA LEU A 15 -4.85 -23.32 -23.15
C LEU A 15 -5.23 -23.99 -24.48
N ASN A 16 -6.25 -23.50 -25.18
CA ASN A 16 -6.62 -24.02 -26.49
C ASN A 16 -7.02 -22.93 -27.49
N ASN A 17 -6.63 -23.12 -28.76
CA ASN A 17 -6.86 -22.19 -29.88
C ASN A 17 -8.31 -22.20 -30.40
N ALA A 18 -9.27 -22.64 -29.59
CA ALA A 18 -10.66 -22.66 -30.02
C ALA A 18 -11.16 -21.21 -30.21
N VAL A 19 -11.66 -20.89 -31.41
CA VAL A 19 -12.35 -19.62 -31.77
C VAL A 19 -13.72 -19.51 -31.07
N ASN A 20 -13.86 -20.14 -29.91
CA ASN A 20 -15.08 -20.20 -29.11
C ASN A 20 -15.11 -19.04 -28.13
N SER A 21 -16.30 -18.55 -27.79
CA SER A 21 -16.47 -17.47 -26.81
C SER A 21 -16.09 -17.89 -25.37
N HIS A 22 -15.86 -19.19 -25.14
CA HIS A 22 -15.54 -19.77 -23.82
C HIS A 22 -14.41 -20.82 -23.97
N PRO A 23 -13.18 -20.41 -24.32
CA PRO A 23 -12.04 -21.33 -24.42
C PRO A 23 -11.66 -21.93 -23.07
N HIS A 24 -10.77 -22.91 -23.09
CA HIS A 24 -10.13 -23.43 -21.90
C HIS A 24 -9.10 -22.41 -21.41
N VAL A 25 -9.18 -22.02 -20.13
CA VAL A 25 -8.25 -21.06 -19.53
C VAL A 25 -7.69 -21.54 -18.19
N ARG A 26 -6.47 -21.12 -17.86
CA ARG A 26 -5.80 -21.32 -16.58
C ARG A 26 -5.58 -19.99 -15.87
N CYS A 27 -5.76 -19.94 -14.55
CA CYS A 27 -5.40 -18.78 -13.74
C CYS A 27 -3.87 -18.60 -13.73
N LYS A 28 -3.36 -17.38 -13.94
CA LYS A 28 -1.91 -17.10 -13.92
C LYS A 28 -1.27 -17.25 -12.54
N TYR A 29 -2.08 -17.24 -11.48
CA TYR A 29 -1.61 -17.17 -10.10
C TYR A 29 -1.75 -18.49 -9.33
N CYS A 30 -2.47 -19.48 -9.89
CA CYS A 30 -2.62 -20.78 -9.25
C CYS A 30 -2.96 -21.88 -10.27
N PRO A 31 -2.89 -23.17 -9.89
CA PRO A 31 -3.16 -24.28 -10.80
C PRO A 31 -4.64 -24.41 -11.27
N LYS A 32 -5.52 -23.44 -10.99
CA LYS A 32 -6.94 -23.55 -11.30
C LYS A 32 -7.21 -23.36 -12.80
N GLU A 33 -7.95 -24.31 -13.36
CA GLU A 33 -8.37 -24.31 -14.77
C GLU A 33 -9.89 -24.24 -14.93
N TYR A 34 -10.31 -23.68 -16.05
CA TYR A 34 -11.70 -23.54 -16.48
C TYR A 34 -11.85 -24.08 -17.89
N LYS A 35 -12.34 -25.32 -18.03
CA LYS A 35 -12.65 -25.95 -19.33
C LYS A 35 -13.56 -25.07 -20.22
N ARG A 36 -14.39 -24.23 -19.61
CA ARG A 36 -15.16 -23.17 -20.27
C ARG A 36 -14.95 -21.84 -19.52
N ALA A 37 -14.29 -20.89 -20.17
CA ALA A 37 -14.01 -19.56 -19.60
C ALA A 37 -15.28 -18.71 -19.48
N VAL A 38 -15.85 -18.65 -18.29
CA VAL A 38 -17.00 -17.79 -17.97
C VAL A 38 -16.49 -16.60 -17.13
N PRO A 39 -16.53 -15.36 -17.65
CA PRO A 39 -15.97 -14.18 -16.99
C PRO A 39 -16.38 -14.02 -15.52
N LYS A 40 -17.67 -14.21 -15.20
CA LYS A 40 -18.17 -14.13 -13.81
C LYS A 40 -17.51 -15.16 -12.87
N ARG A 41 -17.30 -16.39 -13.34
CA ARG A 41 -16.67 -17.46 -12.54
C ARG A 41 -15.17 -17.26 -12.38
N MET A 42 -14.53 -16.71 -13.41
CA MET A 42 -13.12 -16.32 -13.39
C MET A 42 -12.91 -15.22 -12.36
N GLN A 43 -13.72 -14.15 -12.43
CA GLN A 43 -13.65 -13.03 -11.49
C GLN A 43 -13.90 -13.48 -10.06
N PHE A 44 -14.96 -14.27 -9.82
CA PHE A 44 -15.25 -14.80 -8.49
C PHE A 44 -14.08 -15.60 -7.90
N HIS A 45 -13.34 -16.35 -8.72
CA HIS A 45 -12.16 -17.05 -8.25
C HIS A 45 -11.02 -16.11 -7.90
N LEU A 46 -10.74 -15.10 -8.72
CA LEU A 46 -9.75 -14.07 -8.39
C LEU A 46 -10.10 -13.41 -7.05
N ASP A 47 -11.38 -13.08 -6.83
CA ASP A 47 -11.80 -12.33 -5.65
C ASP A 47 -11.81 -13.18 -4.38
N LYS A 48 -12.26 -14.45 -4.46
CA LYS A 48 -12.60 -15.27 -3.28
C LYS A 48 -11.71 -16.49 -3.05
N ASN A 49 -11.14 -17.06 -4.11
CA ASN A 49 -10.52 -18.40 -4.03
C ASN A 49 -9.01 -18.40 -4.32
N CYS A 50 -8.53 -17.43 -5.11
CA CYS A 50 -7.15 -17.36 -5.56
C CYS A 50 -6.29 -16.59 -4.56
N ALA A 51 -5.65 -17.29 -3.62
CA ALA A 51 -4.83 -16.67 -2.57
C ALA A 51 -3.66 -15.80 -3.07
N GLN A 52 -3.24 -15.97 -4.33
CA GLN A 52 -2.13 -15.25 -4.95
C GLN A 52 -2.60 -14.19 -5.96
N ALA A 53 -3.90 -13.97 -6.12
CA ALA A 53 -4.38 -12.88 -6.97
C ALA A 53 -4.17 -11.52 -6.25
N PRO A 54 -3.79 -10.46 -7.00
CA PRO A 54 -3.32 -9.19 -6.43
C PRO A 54 -4.30 -8.49 -5.48
N ASN A 55 -5.60 -8.78 -5.53
CA ASN A 55 -6.64 -8.17 -4.69
C ASN A 55 -7.67 -9.18 -4.14
N SER A 56 -7.30 -10.45 -3.92
CA SER A 56 -8.26 -11.42 -3.38
C SER A 56 -8.52 -11.21 -1.88
N THR A 57 -9.75 -11.43 -1.41
CA THR A 57 -10.06 -11.48 0.03
C THR A 57 -9.23 -12.51 0.80
N LYS A 58 -8.72 -13.54 0.10
CA LYS A 58 -7.86 -14.57 0.69
C LYS A 58 -6.39 -14.13 0.79
N SER A 59 -5.90 -13.28 -0.12
CA SER A 59 -4.57 -12.68 -0.01
C SER A 59 -4.54 -11.61 1.07
N GLN A 60 -5.62 -10.83 1.21
CA GLN A 60 -5.81 -9.88 2.31
C GLN A 60 -5.78 -10.56 3.68
N SER A 61 -6.56 -11.63 3.88
CA SER A 61 -6.55 -12.37 5.17
C SER A 61 -5.22 -13.09 5.48
N ASN A 62 -4.48 -13.55 4.46
CA ASN A 62 -3.12 -14.06 4.66
C ASN A 62 -2.13 -12.94 5.05
N MET A 63 -2.30 -11.76 4.46
CA MET A 63 -1.49 -10.58 4.79
C MET A 63 -1.76 -10.12 6.22
N GLU A 64 -3.01 -10.09 6.66
CA GLU A 64 -3.43 -9.79 8.04
C GLU A 64 -2.83 -10.79 9.04
N LYS A 65 -2.90 -12.09 8.77
CA LYS A 65 -2.26 -13.12 9.63
C LYS A 65 -0.75 -12.94 9.74
N SER A 66 -0.08 -12.65 8.63
CA SER A 66 1.37 -12.38 8.63
C SER A 66 1.72 -11.11 9.39
N LEU A 67 0.86 -10.10 9.36
CA LEU A 67 1.02 -8.84 10.09
C LEU A 67 0.90 -9.07 11.60
N ASN A 68 -0.13 -9.80 12.03
CA ASN A 68 -0.41 -10.11 13.43
C ASN A 68 0.72 -10.94 14.09
N LEU A 69 1.29 -11.90 13.34
CA LEU A 69 2.45 -12.68 13.81
C LEU A 69 3.74 -11.83 13.92
N SER A 70 3.88 -10.80 13.10
CA SER A 70 5.04 -9.89 13.14
C SER A 70 4.91 -8.89 14.30
N LEU A 71 3.69 -8.43 14.57
CA LEU A 71 3.31 -7.53 15.67
C LEU A 71 3.58 -8.13 17.05
N SER A 72 3.18 -9.38 17.29
CA SER A 72 3.36 -10.04 18.59
C SER A 72 4.83 -10.12 19.02
N LYS A 73 5.74 -10.29 18.05
CA LYS A 73 7.19 -10.28 18.28
C LYS A 73 7.74 -8.89 18.57
N VAL A 74 7.21 -7.85 17.92
CA VAL A 74 7.65 -6.45 18.11
C VAL A 74 7.20 -5.91 19.47
N LEU A 75 6.00 -6.27 19.92
CA LEU A 75 5.36 -5.78 21.15
C LEU A 75 5.63 -6.65 22.39
N SER A 76 6.20 -7.86 22.22
CA SER A 76 6.58 -8.77 23.31
C SER A 76 7.38 -8.11 24.45
N PRO A 77 8.35 -7.20 24.20
CA PRO A 77 9.10 -6.53 25.28
C PRO A 77 8.27 -5.58 26.15
N TYR A 78 7.04 -5.22 25.76
CA TYR A 78 6.15 -4.33 26.50
C TYR A 78 5.06 -5.07 27.31
N ASN A 79 5.16 -6.40 27.49
CA ASN A 79 4.13 -7.21 28.18
C ASN A 79 2.71 -7.10 27.58
N LEU A 80 2.60 -6.75 26.30
CA LEU A 80 1.32 -6.72 25.57
C LEU A 80 0.99 -8.08 24.90
N SER A 81 1.80 -9.11 25.12
CA SER A 81 1.77 -10.39 24.39
C SER A 81 0.63 -11.34 24.74
N ASN A 82 -0.24 -10.99 25.69
CA ASN A 82 -1.30 -11.89 26.19
C ASN A 82 -2.72 -11.46 25.78
N ARG A 83 -2.87 -10.49 24.87
CA ARG A 83 -4.16 -10.17 24.28
C ARG A 83 -4.16 -10.67 22.85
N GLU A 84 -5.23 -11.38 22.48
CA GLU A 84 -5.50 -11.78 21.11
C GLU A 84 -5.33 -10.55 20.21
N THR A 85 -4.78 -10.72 19.02
CA THR A 85 -4.33 -9.62 18.14
C THR A 85 -5.44 -8.68 17.65
N ASP A 86 -6.67 -8.96 18.07
CA ASP A 86 -7.87 -8.16 17.84
C ASP A 86 -8.04 -7.04 18.91
N ASP A 87 -7.24 -7.05 19.98
CA ASP A 87 -7.30 -6.13 21.14
C ASP A 87 -6.08 -5.18 21.28
N ILE A 88 -5.28 -4.96 20.23
CA ILE A 88 -4.24 -3.91 20.26
C ILE A 88 -4.92 -2.55 20.06
N ASP A 89 -5.42 -2.00 21.17
CA ASP A 89 -6.08 -0.70 21.33
C ASP A 89 -5.09 0.48 21.26
N LEU A 90 -4.11 0.40 20.37
CA LEU A 90 -3.26 1.55 20.03
C LEU A 90 -3.82 2.21 18.77
N SER A 91 -4.02 3.51 18.86
CA SER A 91 -4.44 4.32 17.71
C SER A 91 -3.39 4.22 16.59
N PRO A 92 -3.79 4.40 15.32
CA PRO A 92 -2.85 4.48 14.21
C PRO A 92 -1.74 5.52 14.45
N GLU A 93 -2.06 6.62 15.13
CA GLU A 93 -1.16 7.70 15.51
C GLU A 93 -0.14 7.24 16.55
N ASP A 94 -0.55 6.51 17.59
CA ASP A 94 0.37 5.98 18.60
C ASP A 94 1.34 4.97 17.97
N LEU A 95 0.85 4.11 17.09
CA LEU A 95 1.69 3.17 16.34
C LEU A 95 2.71 3.91 15.46
N HIS A 96 2.28 4.99 14.81
CA HIS A 96 3.17 5.84 14.02
C HIS A 96 4.26 6.49 14.87
N HIS A 97 3.88 7.13 15.98
CA HIS A 97 4.84 7.79 16.87
C HIS A 97 5.81 6.78 17.48
N LEU A 98 5.35 5.61 17.89
CA LEU A 98 6.22 4.54 18.37
C LEU A 98 7.17 4.07 17.27
N GLY A 99 6.69 3.93 16.04
CA GLY A 99 7.52 3.63 14.87
C GLY A 99 8.62 4.67 14.66
N TYR A 100 8.27 5.95 14.79
CA TYR A 100 9.22 7.07 14.72
C TYR A 100 10.27 7.02 15.83
N CYS A 101 9.85 6.76 17.08
CA CYS A 101 10.77 6.59 18.20
C CYS A 101 11.78 5.48 17.94
N TYR A 102 11.34 4.32 17.44
CA TYR A 102 12.24 3.22 17.06
C TYR A 102 13.15 3.58 15.88
N GLN A 103 12.66 4.29 14.87
CA GLN A 103 13.50 4.70 13.73
C GLN A 103 14.60 5.67 14.16
N ARG A 104 14.32 6.54 15.14
CA ARG A 104 15.21 7.62 15.59
C ARG A 104 16.00 7.29 16.86
N GLY A 105 15.65 6.23 17.58
CA GLY A 105 16.22 5.90 18.88
C GLY A 105 15.81 6.87 20.00
N ILE A 106 14.58 7.40 19.95
CA ILE A 106 14.06 8.35 20.95
C ILE A 106 13.42 7.55 22.08
N GLY A 107 13.99 7.62 23.29
CA GLY A 107 13.49 6.88 24.46
C GLY A 107 13.60 5.35 24.36
N THR A 108 14.24 4.84 23.30
CA THR A 108 14.50 3.41 23.06
C THR A 108 15.71 3.26 22.15
N GLU A 109 16.29 2.07 22.03
CA GLU A 109 17.34 1.80 21.06
C GLU A 109 16.79 1.87 19.63
N LYS A 110 17.60 2.42 18.72
CA LYS A 110 17.25 2.48 17.31
C LYS A 110 16.99 1.08 16.75
N ASN A 111 15.81 0.86 16.17
CA ASN A 111 15.43 -0.41 15.56
C ASN A 111 14.55 -0.17 14.32
N GLU A 112 15.18 -0.21 13.15
CA GLU A 112 14.51 0.08 11.88
C GLU A 112 13.49 -1.00 11.49
N VAL A 113 13.74 -2.27 11.84
CA VAL A 113 12.81 -3.38 11.56
C VAL A 113 11.51 -3.19 12.36
N LYS A 114 11.61 -2.83 13.64
CA LYS A 114 10.42 -2.52 14.46
C LYS A 114 9.68 -1.29 13.93
N ALA A 115 10.40 -0.23 13.56
CA ALA A 115 9.81 0.97 12.98
C ALA A 115 9.01 0.64 11.71
N PHE A 116 9.60 -0.13 10.79
CA PHE A 116 8.96 -0.57 9.56
C PHE A 116 7.65 -1.33 9.83
N GLN A 117 7.66 -2.29 10.76
CA GLN A 117 6.45 -3.03 11.10
C GLN A 117 5.36 -2.14 11.69
N LEU A 118 5.73 -1.20 12.58
CA LEU A 118 4.77 -0.26 13.18
C LEU A 118 4.15 0.69 12.15
N TYR A 119 4.94 1.26 11.24
CA TYR A 119 4.42 2.06 10.14
C TYR A 119 3.51 1.25 9.23
N LYS A 120 3.86 -0.02 8.94
CA LYS A 120 3.02 -0.89 8.13
C LYS A 120 1.64 -1.12 8.76
N VAL A 121 1.60 -1.33 10.08
CA VAL A 121 0.33 -1.54 10.80
C VAL A 121 -0.49 -0.25 10.84
N ALA A 122 0.13 0.89 11.15
CA ALA A 122 -0.55 2.19 11.14
C ALA A 122 -1.08 2.56 9.74
N ALA A 123 -0.31 2.27 8.68
CA ALA A 123 -0.71 2.45 7.29
C ALA A 123 -1.92 1.56 6.94
N ASN A 124 -1.93 0.30 7.39
CA ASN A 124 -3.06 -0.61 7.19
C ASN A 124 -4.33 -0.17 7.94
N LYS A 125 -4.18 0.52 9.08
CA LYS A 125 -5.29 1.19 9.77
C LYS A 125 -5.72 2.51 9.11
N GLY A 126 -5.10 2.89 7.98
CA GLY A 126 -5.51 4.03 7.16
C GLY A 126 -4.78 5.34 7.44
N LEU A 127 -3.81 5.38 8.36
CA LEU A 127 -3.09 6.62 8.67
C LEU A 127 -2.18 7.05 7.51
N VAL A 128 -2.54 8.16 6.86
CA VAL A 128 -1.92 8.61 5.61
C VAL A 128 -0.42 8.90 5.77
N ILE A 129 -0.01 9.51 6.89
CA ILE A 129 1.40 9.81 7.17
C ILE A 129 2.22 8.51 7.31
N SER A 130 1.61 7.45 7.85
CA SER A 130 2.26 6.14 7.92
C SER A 130 2.37 5.46 6.56
N ILE A 131 1.42 5.65 5.65
CA ILE A 131 1.54 5.19 4.25
C ILE A 131 2.76 5.86 3.59
N ASN A 132 2.93 7.18 3.79
CA ASN A 132 4.10 7.91 3.31
C ASN A 132 5.41 7.34 3.89
N ASN A 133 5.48 7.15 5.21
CA ASN A 133 6.69 6.64 5.86
C ASN A 133 6.99 5.20 5.47
N LEU A 134 5.97 4.38 5.23
CA LEU A 134 6.16 3.04 4.68
C LEU A 134 6.75 3.10 3.26
N GLY A 135 6.29 4.05 2.43
CA GLY A 135 6.89 4.33 1.13
C GLY A 135 8.37 4.71 1.24
N TYR A 136 8.70 5.58 2.20
CA TYR A 136 10.08 5.97 2.51
C TYR A 136 10.95 4.79 2.94
N CYS A 137 10.43 3.90 3.79
CA CYS A 137 11.12 2.69 4.18
C CYS A 137 11.46 1.81 2.97
N TYR A 138 10.52 1.57 2.06
CA TYR A 138 10.80 0.79 0.85
C TYR A 138 11.74 1.52 -0.12
N GLN A 139 11.66 2.83 -0.25
CA GLN A 139 12.55 3.60 -1.12
C GLN A 139 14.02 3.50 -0.66
N HIS A 140 14.26 3.46 0.65
CA HIS A 140 15.61 3.50 1.22
C HIS A 140 16.07 2.18 1.85
N GLY A 141 15.24 1.15 1.88
CA GLY A 141 15.55 -0.13 2.52
C GLY A 141 15.64 -0.04 4.04
N ILE A 142 14.82 0.79 4.68
CA ILE A 142 14.84 0.99 6.14
C ILE A 142 13.98 -0.09 6.79
N GLY A 143 14.61 -1.02 7.50
CA GLY A 143 13.93 -2.12 8.21
C GLY A 143 13.30 -3.18 7.29
N THR A 144 13.51 -3.07 5.98
CA THR A 144 13.05 -3.99 4.92
C THR A 144 14.00 -3.91 3.74
N GLU A 145 13.91 -4.86 2.79
CA GLU A 145 14.58 -4.73 1.50
C GLU A 145 14.04 -3.52 0.72
N LYS A 146 14.95 -2.86 -0.01
CA LYS A 146 14.61 -1.74 -0.90
C LYS A 146 13.71 -2.21 -2.04
N ASP A 147 12.59 -1.52 -2.25
CA ASP A 147 11.61 -1.82 -3.30
C ASP A 147 10.98 -0.52 -3.82
N GLU A 148 11.56 0.01 -4.90
CA GLU A 148 11.16 1.30 -5.47
C GLU A 148 9.76 1.27 -6.09
N VAL A 149 9.31 0.12 -6.60
CA VAL A 149 7.97 -0.04 -7.19
C VAL A 149 6.90 -0.01 -6.09
N LYS A 150 7.14 -0.66 -4.95
CA LYS A 150 6.26 -0.54 -3.78
C LYS A 150 6.26 0.87 -3.22
N ALA A 151 7.42 1.51 -3.10
CA ALA A 151 7.52 2.90 -2.65
C ALA A 151 6.68 3.84 -3.54
N PHE A 152 6.81 3.70 -4.86
CA PHE A 152 6.01 4.45 -5.83
C PHE A 152 4.50 4.25 -5.62
N GLY A 153 4.06 3.01 -5.45
CA GLY A 153 2.65 2.69 -5.17
C GLY A 153 2.12 3.36 -3.90
N LEU A 154 2.90 3.32 -2.82
CA LEU A 154 2.53 3.88 -1.52
C LEU A 154 2.50 5.41 -1.52
N TYR A 155 3.48 6.07 -2.13
CA TYR A 155 3.43 7.53 -2.27
C TYR A 155 2.28 7.99 -3.13
N ARG A 156 1.96 7.26 -4.21
CA ARG A 156 0.77 7.55 -5.01
C ARG A 156 -0.51 7.45 -4.19
N GLU A 157 -0.67 6.36 -3.42
CA GLU A 157 -1.84 6.19 -2.55
C GLU A 157 -1.97 7.34 -1.53
N ALA A 158 -0.88 7.70 -0.85
CA ALA A 158 -0.89 8.78 0.13
C ALA A 158 -1.12 10.16 -0.51
N ALA A 159 -0.58 10.41 -1.71
CA ALA A 159 -0.82 11.63 -2.48
C ALA A 159 -2.29 11.77 -2.91
N GLU A 160 -2.91 10.68 -3.37
CA GLU A 160 -4.35 10.63 -3.70
C GLU A 160 -5.23 10.93 -2.47
N LYS A 161 -4.77 10.52 -1.28
CA LYS A 161 -5.38 10.86 0.03
C LYS A 161 -5.04 12.28 0.53
N GLY A 162 -4.34 13.08 -0.27
CA GLY A 162 -4.06 14.49 0.03
C GLY A 162 -2.79 14.77 0.82
N CYS A 163 -1.90 13.79 1.01
CA CYS A 163 -0.62 14.02 1.66
C CYS A 163 0.33 14.84 0.77
N VAL A 164 0.59 16.08 1.17
CA VAL A 164 1.50 17.01 0.46
C VAL A 164 2.92 16.43 0.37
N GLU A 165 3.42 15.81 1.45
CA GLU A 165 4.76 15.22 1.45
C GLU A 165 4.86 14.06 0.44
N SER A 166 3.83 13.22 0.36
CA SER A 166 3.79 12.14 -0.62
C SER A 166 3.67 12.65 -2.06
N MET A 167 2.99 13.78 -2.31
CA MET A 167 2.98 14.40 -3.63
C MET A 167 4.38 14.83 -4.06
N ARG A 168 5.17 15.43 -3.15
CA ARG A 168 6.57 15.80 -3.41
C ARG A 168 7.44 14.57 -3.65
N ASN A 169 7.31 13.55 -2.81
CA ASN A 169 8.03 12.29 -2.99
C ASN A 169 7.68 11.61 -4.33
N LEU A 170 6.40 11.56 -4.69
CA LEU A 170 5.95 11.01 -5.97
C LEU A 170 6.47 11.83 -7.16
N GLY A 171 6.49 13.17 -7.04
CA GLY A 171 7.08 14.07 -8.02
C GLY A 171 8.56 13.76 -8.25
N TYR A 172 9.31 13.56 -7.16
CA TYR A 172 10.72 13.17 -7.21
C TYR A 172 10.92 11.80 -7.90
N LEU A 173 10.06 10.83 -7.60
CA LEU A 173 10.13 9.51 -8.26
C LEU A 173 9.88 9.61 -9.77
N TYR A 174 8.87 10.37 -10.20
CA TYR A 174 8.63 10.61 -11.62
C TYR A 174 9.77 11.38 -12.30
N GLN A 175 10.35 12.37 -11.63
CA GLN A 175 11.46 13.15 -12.17
C GLN A 175 12.69 12.28 -12.47
N ASN A 176 12.94 11.26 -11.63
CA ASN A 176 14.13 10.41 -11.73
C ASN A 176 13.85 9.03 -12.34
N GLY A 177 12.59 8.68 -12.61
CA GLY A 177 12.21 7.35 -13.10
C GLY A 177 12.46 6.24 -12.07
N ILE A 178 12.19 6.53 -10.79
CA ILE A 178 12.40 5.58 -9.68
C ILE A 178 11.09 4.82 -9.44
N GLY A 179 11.13 3.49 -9.57
CA GLY A 179 9.93 2.65 -9.44
C GLY A 179 8.88 2.82 -10.55
N THR A 180 9.15 3.66 -11.55
CA THR A 180 8.28 3.96 -12.71
C THR A 180 9.11 4.56 -13.84
N GLU A 181 8.51 4.81 -15.01
CA GLU A 181 9.17 5.55 -16.09
C GLU A 181 9.32 7.04 -15.74
N LYS A 182 10.46 7.62 -16.11
CA LYS A 182 10.72 9.05 -15.95
C LYS A 182 9.63 9.88 -16.66
N ASN A 183 9.05 10.85 -15.96
CA ASN A 183 8.02 11.74 -16.50
C ASN A 183 8.06 13.12 -15.82
N GLU A 184 8.78 14.06 -16.43
CA GLU A 184 8.96 15.41 -15.89
C GLU A 184 7.66 16.23 -15.87
N ILE A 185 6.72 15.97 -16.80
CA ILE A 185 5.42 16.66 -16.85
C ILE A 185 4.58 16.27 -15.63
N LYS A 186 4.53 14.98 -15.28
CA LYS A 186 3.83 14.51 -14.07
C LYS A 186 4.51 15.02 -12.81
N ALA A 187 5.84 15.02 -12.78
CA ALA A 187 6.60 15.56 -11.65
C ALA A 187 6.26 17.05 -11.41
N PHE A 188 6.31 17.88 -12.46
CA PHE A 188 5.97 19.29 -12.37
C PHE A 188 4.54 19.52 -11.85
N LYS A 189 3.56 18.76 -12.36
CA LYS A 189 2.17 18.85 -11.88
C LYS A 189 2.05 18.52 -10.40
N LEU A 190 2.69 17.43 -9.95
CA LEU A 190 2.67 17.03 -8.54
C LEU A 190 3.32 18.06 -7.63
N TYR A 191 4.45 18.64 -8.03
CA TYR A 191 5.09 19.71 -7.25
C TYR A 191 4.20 20.95 -7.16
N LYS A 192 3.60 21.36 -8.27
CA LYS A 192 2.67 22.50 -8.31
C LYS A 192 1.45 22.25 -7.41
N GLU A 193 0.82 21.09 -7.52
CA GLU A 193 -0.32 20.71 -6.67
C GLU A 193 0.05 20.64 -5.18
N ALA A 194 1.25 20.15 -4.86
CA ALA A 194 1.75 20.09 -3.49
C ALA A 194 1.91 21.50 -2.89
N ASP A 195 2.50 22.43 -3.65
CA ASP A 195 2.69 23.80 -3.19
C ASP A 195 1.37 24.57 -3.06
N GLU A 196 0.44 24.40 -4.00
CA GLU A 196 -0.91 24.97 -3.92
C GLU A 196 -1.65 24.48 -2.67
N LYS A 197 -1.59 23.17 -2.37
CA LYS A 197 -2.19 22.61 -1.14
C LYS A 197 -1.48 23.06 0.13
N ALA A 198 -0.16 23.19 0.11
CA ALA A 198 0.59 23.69 1.26
C ALA A 198 0.19 25.12 1.62
N ILE A 199 0.02 25.99 0.61
CA ILE A 199 -0.45 27.37 0.79
C ILE A 199 -1.88 27.39 1.35
N LEU A 200 -2.79 26.61 0.78
CA LEU A 200 -4.17 26.53 1.26
C LEU A 200 -4.25 26.10 2.74
N MET A 201 -3.44 25.12 3.14
CA MET A 201 -3.39 24.65 4.53
C MET A 201 -2.86 25.73 5.49
N GLN A 202 -1.92 26.57 5.04
CA GLN A 202 -1.44 27.72 5.83
C GLN A 202 -2.51 28.82 5.98
N CYS A 203 -3.22 29.14 4.90
CA CYS A 203 -4.30 30.14 4.93
C CYS A 203 -5.44 29.75 5.87
N VAL A 204 -5.90 28.49 5.81
CA VAL A 204 -6.96 27.98 6.71
C VAL A 204 -6.52 28.04 8.18
N ASN A 205 -5.27 27.71 8.48
CA ASN A 205 -4.75 27.81 9.84
C ASN A 205 -4.70 29.27 10.34
N LEU A 206 -4.33 30.22 9.47
CA LEU A 206 -4.33 31.65 9.81
C LEU A 206 -5.74 32.18 10.07
N GLU A 207 -6.72 31.81 9.25
CA GLU A 207 -8.13 32.20 9.45
C GLU A 207 -8.70 31.63 10.77
N ASN A 208 -8.35 30.39 11.12
CA ASN A 208 -8.75 29.79 12.39
C ASN A 208 -8.12 30.51 13.61
N VAL A 209 -6.86 30.95 13.50
CA VAL A 209 -6.20 31.72 14.57
C VAL A 209 -6.78 33.12 14.71
N ILE A 210 -7.13 33.78 13.59
CA ILE A 210 -7.73 35.12 13.60
C ILE A 210 -9.16 35.08 14.17
N ASN A 211 -9.94 34.04 13.88
CA ASN A 211 -11.33 33.92 14.36
C ASN A 211 -11.46 33.44 15.82
N MET A 212 -10.34 33.10 16.49
CA MET A 212 -10.32 32.69 17.91
C MET A 212 -9.70 33.77 18.83
N GLY A 213 -9.28 34.93 18.30
CA GLY A 213 -8.72 36.05 19.06
C GLY A 213 -9.67 37.24 19.12
#